data_AF-A0A0G1GPJ6-F1
#
_entry.id   AF-A0A0G1GPJ6-F1
#
_cell.length_a   1.000
_cell.length_b   1.000
_cell.length_c   1.000
_cell.angle_alpha   90.00
_cell.angle_beta   90.00
_cell.angle_gamma   90.00
#
_symmetry.space_group_name_H-M   'P 1'
#
loop_
_entity.id
_entity.type
_entity.pdbx_description
1 polymer ?
#
loop_
_entity_poly.entity_id
_entity_poly.type
_entity_poly.pdbx_seq_one_letter_code
_entity_poly.pdbx_strand_id
1 'polypeptide(L)'
;GSVELMETDPFRRSIIGLAPFVTGLMGLIGLSWILPNLWRDTLAAYNQEVLFSSPSSYLLLLTSYLLFCISNTMFSSTEDMKGVIPLASVLGMIGAGMYVTGVRIGITGVLEEKVVAVLSAISKSLSVVLVLNLLLYITASAGIWIIKPRVAKK
;
A
#
# COMPACT_ATOMS: atom_id res chain seq x y z
N GLY A 1 14.89 -2.40 -23.94
CA GLY A 1 14.04 -3.15 -24.87
C GLY A 1 12.64 -2.60 -24.76
N SER A 2 12.15 -1.92 -25.80
CA SER A 2 10.73 -1.56 -25.90
C SER A 2 10.01 -2.76 -26.48
N VAL A 3 9.32 -3.52 -25.63
CA VAL A 3 8.37 -4.51 -26.13
C VAL A 3 7.18 -3.72 -26.63
N GLU A 4 6.92 -3.79 -27.92
CA GLU A 4 5.74 -3.20 -28.54
C GLU A 4 4.50 -3.80 -27.88
N LEU A 5 3.75 -2.96 -27.16
CA LEU A 5 2.45 -3.33 -26.62
C LEU A 5 1.50 -3.47 -27.81
N MET A 6 1.22 -4.72 -28.18
CA MET A 6 0.17 -5.06 -29.13
C MET A 6 -1.13 -4.35 -28.72
N GLU A 7 -1.85 -3.76 -29.68
CA GLU A 7 -3.11 -3.05 -29.43
C GLU A 7 -4.13 -3.99 -28.78
N THR A 8 -4.19 -3.99 -27.45
CA THR A 8 -5.24 -4.65 -26.68
C THR A 8 -6.34 -3.66 -26.38
N ASP A 9 -7.58 -4.15 -26.31
CA ASP A 9 -8.75 -3.34 -25.96
C ASP A 9 -8.57 -2.58 -24.62
N PRO A 10 -9.13 -1.36 -24.48
CA PRO A 10 -8.92 -0.51 -23.30
C PRO A 10 -9.31 -1.18 -21.98
N PHE A 11 -10.32 -2.05 -21.99
CA PHE A 11 -10.81 -2.75 -20.81
C PHE A 11 -9.80 -3.78 -20.31
N ARG A 12 -9.33 -4.67 -21.19
CA ARG A 12 -8.29 -5.65 -20.88
C ARG A 12 -6.99 -4.98 -20.45
N ARG A 13 -6.60 -3.89 -21.12
CA ARG A 13 -5.42 -3.09 -20.74
C ARG A 13 -5.55 -2.51 -19.32
N SER A 14 -6.75 -2.04 -18.94
CA SER A 14 -7.02 -1.53 -17.59
C SER A 14 -6.87 -2.60 -16.51
N ILE A 15 -7.41 -3.80 -16.77
CA ILE A 15 -7.34 -4.92 -15.81
C ILE A 15 -5.88 -5.33 -15.58
N ILE A 16 -5.09 -5.42 -16.65
CA ILE A 16 -3.66 -5.74 -16.56
C ILE A 16 -2.92 -4.66 -15.76
N GLY A 17 -3.16 -3.38 -16.09
CA GLY A 17 -2.52 -2.26 -15.40
C GLY A 17 -2.89 -2.16 -13.91
N LEU A 18 -4.11 -2.55 -13.53
CA LEU A 18 -4.58 -2.54 -12.13
C LEU A 18 -4.21 -3.81 -11.35
N ALA A 19 -3.77 -4.89 -12.00
CA ALA A 19 -3.50 -6.15 -11.32
C ALA A 19 -2.46 -6.04 -10.18
N PRO A 20 -1.30 -5.34 -10.36
CA PRO A 20 -0.34 -5.13 -9.26
C PRO A 20 -0.94 -4.36 -8.08
N PHE A 21 -1.81 -3.38 -8.37
CA PHE A 21 -2.48 -2.60 -7.35
C PHE A 21 -3.50 -3.43 -6.55
N VAL A 22 -4.35 -4.19 -7.23
CA VAL A 22 -5.36 -5.05 -6.58
C VAL A 22 -4.70 -6.16 -5.76
N THR A 23 -3.71 -6.85 -6.34
CA THR A 23 -2.96 -7.90 -5.63
C THR A 23 -2.17 -7.34 -4.45
N GLY A 24 -1.56 -6.16 -4.62
CA GLY A 24 -0.88 -5.44 -3.55
C GLY A 24 -1.83 -5.07 -2.41
N LEU A 25 -3.01 -4.51 -2.71
CA LEU A 25 -4.03 -4.19 -1.72
C LEU A 25 -4.49 -5.42 -0.94
N MET A 26 -4.73 -6.55 -1.61
CA MET A 26 -5.09 -7.80 -0.93
C MET A 26 -3.97 -8.26 0.01
N GLY A 27 -2.71 -8.15 -0.42
CA GLY A 27 -1.55 -8.43 0.43
C GLY A 27 -1.48 -7.50 1.65
N LEU A 28 -1.68 -6.19 1.46
CA LEU A 28 -1.70 -5.21 2.55
C LEU A 28 -2.82 -5.51 3.55
N ILE A 29 -4.04 -5.83 3.09
CA ILE A 29 -5.16 -6.19 3.96
C ILE A 29 -4.81 -7.43 4.80
N GLY A 30 -4.28 -8.48 4.15
CA GLY A 30 -3.92 -9.71 4.84
C GLY A 30 -2.85 -9.50 5.91
N LEU A 31 -1.79 -8.75 5.59
CA LEU A 31 -0.74 -8.42 6.54
C LEU A 31 -1.23 -7.49 7.67
N SER A 32 -2.17 -6.58 7.36
CA SER A 32 -2.79 -5.67 8.34
C SER A 32 -3.49 -6.40 9.48
N TRP A 33 -4.08 -7.56 9.21
CA TRP A 33 -4.78 -8.34 10.23
C TRP A 33 -3.83 -9.03 11.22
N ILE A 34 -2.62 -9.35 10.78
CA ILE A 34 -1.63 -10.07 11.57
C ILE A 34 -0.75 -9.10 12.36
N LEU A 35 -0.48 -7.92 11.79
CA LEU A 35 0.44 -6.92 12.33
C LEU A 35 0.17 -6.50 13.80
N PRO A 36 -1.08 -6.25 14.24
CA PRO A 36 -1.35 -5.82 15.62
C PRO A 36 -0.97 -6.88 16.66
N ASN A 37 -1.22 -8.16 16.35
CA ASN A 37 -0.88 -9.28 17.22
C ASN A 37 0.64 -9.42 17.33
N LEU A 38 1.34 -9.40 16.19
CA LEU A 38 2.81 -9.45 16.16
C LEU A 38 3.43 -8.27 16.92
N TRP A 39 2.86 -7.08 16.80
CA TRP A 39 3.33 -5.91 17.54
C TRP A 39 3.19 -6.09 19.05
N ARG A 40 2.01 -6.54 19.51
CA ARG A 40 1.76 -6.81 20.94
C ARG A 40 2.71 -7.87 21.49
N ASP A 41 2.90 -8.96 20.75
CA ASP A 41 3.73 -10.08 21.19
C ASP A 41 5.23 -9.69 21.18
N THR A 42 5.66 -8.86 20.24
CA THR A 42 7.03 -8.29 20.22
C THR A 42 7.24 -7.31 21.37
N LEU A 43 6.24 -6.49 21.72
CA LEU A 43 6.32 -5.59 22.87
C LEU A 43 6.39 -6.35 24.20
N ALA A 44 5.67 -7.47 24.31
CA ALA A 44 5.79 -8.36 25.47
C ALA A 44 7.20 -8.96 25.57
N ALA A 45 7.79 -9.40 24.46
CA ALA A 45 9.17 -9.90 24.42
C ALA A 45 10.21 -8.82 24.76
N TYR A 46 9.96 -7.57 24.37
CA TYR A 46 10.80 -6.43 24.76
C TYR A 46 10.85 -6.25 26.28
N ASN A 47 9.68 -6.27 26.93
CA ASN A 47 9.56 -6.08 28.38
C ASN A 47 10.20 -7.23 29.18
N GLN A 48 10.43 -8.37 28.54
CA GLN A 48 11.11 -9.54 29.10
C GLN A 48 12.59 -9.62 28.70
N GLU A 49 13.13 -8.58 28.06
CA GLU A 49 14.53 -8.47 27.60
C GLU A 49 14.96 -9.56 26.60
N VAL A 50 14.00 -10.20 25.91
CA VAL A 50 14.24 -11.29 24.94
C VAL A 50 13.89 -10.90 23.50
N LEU A 51 13.99 -9.60 23.19
CA LEU A 51 13.54 -8.98 21.93
C LEU A 51 14.08 -9.68 20.66
N PHE A 52 15.26 -10.30 20.69
CA PHE A 52 15.85 -11.00 19.54
C PHE A 52 15.96 -12.51 19.71
N SER A 53 15.34 -13.05 20.76
CA SER A 53 15.30 -14.49 21.00
C SER A 53 13.91 -15.07 20.75
N SER A 54 12.88 -14.21 20.70
CA SER A 54 11.51 -14.61 20.39
C SER A 54 11.23 -14.67 18.88
N PRO A 55 10.55 -15.72 18.39
CA PRO A 55 10.12 -15.82 16.99
C PRO A 55 9.23 -14.65 16.52
N SER A 56 8.46 -14.04 17.42
CA SER A 56 7.55 -12.92 17.13
C SER A 56 8.27 -11.71 16.52
N SER A 57 9.48 -11.40 16.98
CA SER A 57 10.26 -10.25 16.54
C SER A 57 10.76 -10.42 15.11
N TYR A 58 11.20 -11.63 14.76
CA TYR A 58 11.60 -11.96 13.40
C TYR A 58 10.41 -11.93 12.44
N LEU A 59 9.25 -12.42 12.89
CA LEU A 59 8.01 -12.34 12.11
C LEU A 59 7.57 -10.88 11.93
N LEU A 60 7.67 -10.03 12.96
CA LEU A 60 7.35 -8.60 12.84
C LEU A 60 8.26 -7.92 11.80
N LEU A 61 9.57 -8.19 11.82
CA LEU A 61 10.51 -7.66 10.84
C LEU A 61 10.18 -8.15 9.42
N LEU A 62 9.89 -9.44 9.26
CA LEU A 62 9.50 -10.01 7.97
C LEU A 62 8.19 -9.39 7.45
N THR A 63 7.16 -9.26 8.30
CA THR A 63 5.89 -8.63 7.94
C THR A 63 6.08 -7.17 7.57
N SER A 64 6.92 -6.43 8.31
CA SER A 64 7.22 -5.03 8.01
C SER A 64 7.97 -4.88 6.68
N TYR A 65 8.91 -5.79 6.40
CA TYR A 65 9.62 -5.85 5.12
C TYR A 65 8.67 -6.18 3.96
N LEU A 66 7.77 -7.14 4.12
CA LEU A 66 6.77 -7.47 3.10
C LEU A 66 5.80 -6.31 2.84
N LEU A 67 5.32 -5.63 3.89
CA LEU A 67 4.49 -4.42 3.75
C LEU A 67 5.23 -3.34 2.95
N PHE A 68 6.49 -3.10 3.28
CA PHE A 68 7.35 -2.17 2.55
C PHE A 68 7.52 -2.59 1.08
N CYS A 69 7.85 -3.85 0.80
CA CYS A 69 8.02 -4.33 -0.56
C CYS A 69 6.73 -4.21 -1.37
N ILE A 70 5.62 -4.72 -0.86
CA ILE A 70 4.32 -4.70 -1.55
C ILE A 70 3.89 -3.26 -1.83
N SER A 71 3.97 -2.37 -0.85
CA SER A 71 3.53 -0.99 -1.05
C SER A 71 4.43 -0.21 -2.02
N ASN A 72 5.70 -0.58 -2.16
CA ASN A 72 6.59 0.05 -3.14
C ASN A 72 6.49 -0.59 -4.53
N THR A 73 5.98 -1.81 -4.66
CA THR A 73 5.83 -2.51 -5.96
C THR A 73 4.41 -2.52 -6.52
N MET A 74 3.39 -2.22 -5.70
CA MET A 74 1.98 -2.24 -6.13
C MET A 74 1.62 -1.08 -7.08
N PHE A 75 2.44 -0.03 -7.15
CA PHE A 75 2.23 1.08 -8.07
C PHE A 75 2.70 0.69 -9.47
N SER A 76 1.73 0.58 -10.37
CA SER A 76 1.96 0.23 -11.78
C SER A 76 2.61 1.39 -12.55
N SER A 77 3.28 1.08 -13.66
CA SER A 77 3.91 2.07 -14.53
C SER A 77 2.88 3.03 -15.13
N THR A 78 3.27 4.27 -15.39
CA THR A 78 2.41 5.28 -16.05
C THR A 78 1.90 4.82 -17.41
N GLU A 79 2.69 4.02 -18.14
CA GLU A 79 2.30 3.43 -19.43
C GLU A 79 1.20 2.38 -19.31
N ASP A 80 1.19 1.62 -18.22
CA ASP A 80 0.20 0.58 -17.93
C ASP A 80 -1.10 1.22 -17.39
N MET A 81 -1.00 2.37 -16.73
CA MET A 81 -2.15 3.13 -16.24
C MET A 81 -2.93 3.90 -17.32
N LYS A 82 -2.41 4.04 -18.54
CA LYS A 82 -3.11 4.75 -19.64
C LYS A 82 -4.49 4.16 -19.95
N GLY A 83 -4.66 2.84 -19.80
CA GLY A 83 -5.96 2.19 -19.97
C GLY A 83 -6.97 2.55 -18.87
N VAL A 84 -6.49 2.83 -17.65
CA VAL A 84 -7.33 3.06 -16.47
C VAL A 84 -8.12 4.36 -16.57
N ILE A 85 -7.58 5.39 -17.25
CA ILE A 85 -8.25 6.70 -17.36
C ILE A 85 -9.64 6.58 -18.02
N PRO A 86 -9.78 5.96 -19.22
CA PRO A 86 -11.10 5.67 -19.80
C PRO A 86 -12.05 4.88 -18.89
N LEU A 87 -11.55 3.88 -18.16
CA LEU A 87 -12.41 3.10 -17.27
C LEU A 87 -12.89 3.94 -16.08
N ALA A 88 -11.99 4.71 -15.48
CA ALA A 88 -12.29 5.59 -14.34
C ALA A 88 -13.29 6.69 -14.72
N SER A 89 -13.21 7.24 -15.93
CA SER A 89 -14.16 8.25 -16.39
C SER A 89 -15.57 7.68 -16.58
N VAL A 90 -15.70 6.49 -17.17
CA VAL A 90 -17.00 5.80 -17.31
C VAL A 90 -17.60 5.49 -15.94
N LEU A 91 -16.82 4.91 -15.03
CA LEU A 91 -17.28 4.63 -13.66
C LEU A 91 -17.65 5.92 -12.91
N GLY A 92 -16.89 6.99 -13.11
CA GLY A 92 -17.17 8.30 -12.53
C GLY A 92 -18.48 8.90 -13.04
N MET A 93 -18.78 8.77 -14.34
CA MET A 93 -20.05 9.22 -14.92
C MET A 93 -21.24 8.43 -14.37
N ILE A 94 -21.11 7.10 -14.23
CA ILE A 94 -22.15 6.25 -13.65
C ILE A 94 -22.39 6.68 -12.19
N GLY A 95 -21.33 6.83 -11.39
CA GLY A 95 -21.43 7.26 -9.99
C GLY A 95 -22.06 8.64 -9.85
N ALA A 96 -21.68 9.60 -10.69
CA ALA A 96 -22.29 10.93 -10.72
C ALA A 96 -23.77 10.88 -11.11
N GLY A 97 -24.14 10.06 -12.10
CA GLY A 97 -25.54 9.84 -12.49
C GLY A 97 -26.37 9.27 -11.35
N MET A 98 -25.84 8.26 -10.64
CA MET A 98 -26.48 7.70 -9.45
C MET A 98 -26.68 8.72 -8.34
N TYR A 99 -25.68 9.57 -8.11
CA TYR A 99 -25.76 10.65 -7.12
C TYR A 99 -26.85 11.67 -7.46
N VAL A 100 -26.88 12.15 -8.72
CA VAL A 100 -27.86 13.15 -9.18
C VAL A 100 -29.29 12.60 -9.17
N THR A 101 -29.47 11.33 -9.54
CA THR A 101 -30.79 10.67 -9.54
C THR A 101 -31.27 10.30 -8.14
N GLY A 102 -30.44 10.49 -7.10
CA GLY A 102 -30.78 10.14 -5.72
C GLY A 102 -30.88 8.63 -5.50
N VAL A 103 -30.29 7.81 -6.38
CA VAL A 103 -30.22 6.36 -6.21
C VAL A 103 -29.30 6.07 -5.04
N ARG A 104 -29.91 5.78 -3.89
CA ARG A 104 -29.19 5.33 -2.68
C ARG A 104 -29.13 3.82 -2.70
N ILE A 105 -27.95 3.27 -2.96
CA ILE A 105 -27.70 1.85 -2.68
C ILE A 105 -27.75 1.72 -1.16
N GLY A 106 -28.82 1.09 -0.64
CA GLY A 106 -28.92 0.73 0.77
C GLY A 106 -27.87 -0.33 1.09
N ILE A 107 -26.70 0.10 1.54
CA ILE A 107 -25.70 -0.78 2.11
C ILE A 107 -26.30 -1.30 3.41
N THR A 108 -26.60 -2.60 3.46
CA THR A 108 -27.06 -3.25 4.69
C THR A 108 -25.99 -3.10 5.77
N GLY A 109 -26.36 -3.00 7.05
CA GLY A 109 -25.39 -2.72 8.14
C GLY A 109 -24.18 -3.67 8.16
N VAL A 110 -24.39 -4.94 7.79
CA VAL A 110 -23.31 -5.94 7.65
C VAL A 110 -22.29 -5.56 6.56
N LEU A 111 -22.76 -5.01 5.44
CA LEU A 111 -21.89 -4.59 4.34
C LEU A 111 -21.12 -3.32 4.71
N GLU A 112 -21.74 -2.40 5.45
CA GLU A 112 -21.11 -1.17 5.95
C GLU A 112 -19.92 -1.48 6.87
N GLU A 113 -20.14 -2.33 7.88
CA GLU A 113 -19.09 -2.73 8.81
C GLU A 113 -17.89 -3.37 8.10
N LYS A 114 -18.16 -4.23 7.11
CA LYS A 114 -17.09 -4.87 6.32
C LYS A 114 -16.31 -3.88 5.47
N VAL A 115 -16.99 -2.94 4.82
CA VAL A 115 -16.34 -1.88 4.02
C VAL A 115 -15.47 -1.01 4.91
N VAL A 116 -15.98 -0.59 6.07
CA VAL A 116 -15.23 0.21 7.05
C VAL A 116 -14.01 -0.56 7.56
N ALA A 117 -14.15 -1.85 7.88
CA ALA A 117 -13.03 -2.68 8.33
C ALA A 117 -11.93 -2.80 7.27
N VAL A 118 -12.29 -3.01 5.99
CA VAL A 118 -11.34 -3.08 4.88
C VAL A 118 -10.63 -1.74 4.67
N LEU A 119 -11.38 -0.63 4.63
CA LEU A 119 -10.79 0.70 4.47
C LEU A 119 -9.85 1.05 5.63
N SER A 120 -10.23 0.70 6.86
CA SER A 120 -9.38 0.89 8.04
C SER A 120 -8.09 0.06 7.96
N ALA A 121 -8.17 -1.20 7.53
CA ALA A 121 -7.01 -2.07 7.36
C ALA A 121 -6.04 -1.52 6.28
N ILE A 122 -6.57 -1.07 5.14
CA ILE A 122 -5.74 -0.45 4.08
C ILE A 122 -5.08 0.82 4.60
N SER A 123 -5.85 1.71 5.23
CA SER A 123 -5.34 2.98 5.77
C SER A 123 -4.21 2.76 6.78
N LYS A 124 -4.41 1.88 7.76
CA LYS A 124 -3.37 1.53 8.76
C LYS A 124 -2.11 1.00 8.10
N SER A 125 -2.23 0.10 7.13
CA SER A 125 -1.08 -0.52 6.46
C SER A 125 -0.29 0.51 5.66
N LEU A 126 -0.98 1.38 4.91
CA LEU A 126 -0.34 2.47 4.17
C LEU A 126 0.32 3.49 5.11
N SER A 127 -0.28 3.79 6.26
CA SER A 127 0.34 4.66 7.27
C SER A 127 1.63 4.06 7.82
N VAL A 128 1.66 2.76 8.13
CA VAL A 128 2.87 2.08 8.59
C VAL A 128 3.97 2.16 7.53
N VAL A 129 3.65 1.90 6.27
CA VAL A 129 4.64 2.00 5.19
C VAL A 129 5.12 3.44 5.02
N LEU A 130 4.22 4.44 5.07
CA LEU A 130 4.60 5.84 4.96
C LEU A 130 5.62 6.23 6.03
N VAL A 131 5.39 5.81 7.29
CA VAL A 131 6.33 6.06 8.39
C VAL A 131 7.65 5.34 8.15
N LEU A 132 7.62 4.07 7.73
CA LEU A 132 8.84 3.31 7.41
C LEU A 132 9.66 4.00 6.30
N ASN A 133 9.01 4.38 5.20
CA ASN A 133 9.65 5.09 4.09
C ASN A 133 10.25 6.42 4.54
N LEU A 134 9.53 7.17 5.37
CA LEU A 134 10.00 8.46 5.90
C LEU A 134 11.23 8.28 6.80
N LEU A 135 11.22 7.28 7.68
CA LEU A 135 12.36 6.96 8.55
C LEU A 135 13.59 6.55 7.74
N LEU A 136 13.41 5.69 6.74
CA LEU A 136 14.50 5.30 5.83
C LEU A 136 15.06 6.50 5.06
N TYR A 137 14.20 7.40 4.58
CA TYR A 137 14.62 8.61 3.92
C TYR A 137 15.43 9.54 4.84
N ILE A 138 14.95 9.76 6.07
CA ILE A 138 15.64 10.62 7.05
C ILE A 138 17.00 10.04 7.41
N THR A 139 17.08 8.75 7.70
CA THR A 139 18.35 8.08 8.06
C THR A 139 19.36 8.12 6.91
N ALA A 140 18.93 7.84 5.68
CA ALA A 140 19.76 7.93 4.49
C ALA A 140 20.25 9.38 4.24
N SER A 141 19.35 10.35 4.36
CA SER A 141 19.66 11.77 4.18
C SER A 141 20.67 12.27 5.22
N ALA A 142 20.49 11.89 6.49
CA ALA A 142 21.43 12.18 7.56
C ALA A 142 22.81 11.56 7.30
N GLY A 143 22.84 10.30 6.85
CA GLY A 143 24.10 9.63 6.46
C GLY A 143 24.83 10.35 5.34
N ILE A 144 24.11 10.76 4.28
CA ILE A 144 24.70 11.56 3.19
C ILE A 144 25.22 12.89 3.71
N TRP A 145 24.49 13.57 4.60
CA TRP A 145 24.92 14.85 5.16
C TRP A 145 26.21 14.73 5.99
N ILE A 146 26.38 13.63 6.73
CA ILE A 146 27.60 13.33 7.49
C ILE A 146 28.78 13.04 6.55
N ILE A 147 28.54 12.27 5.47
CA ILE A 147 29.60 11.81 4.57
C ILE A 147 30.03 12.91 3.59
N LYS A 148 29.11 13.76 3.13
CA LYS A 148 29.41 14.78 2.11
C LYS A 148 30.35 15.83 2.72
N PRO A 149 31.64 15.87 2.36
CA PRO A 149 32.54 16.87 2.89
C PRO A 149 31.99 18.23 2.49
N ARG A 150 31.96 19.17 3.44
CA ARG A 150 31.65 20.59 3.17
C ARG A 150 32.72 21.09 2.20
N VAL A 151 32.49 20.97 0.91
CA VAL A 151 33.28 21.64 -0.11
C VAL A 151 33.05 23.13 0.15
N ALA A 152 34.00 23.74 0.86
CA ALA A 152 33.99 25.15 1.13
C ALA A 152 33.93 25.87 -0.23
N LYS A 153 32.82 26.57 -0.47
CA LYS A 153 32.73 27.53 -1.55
C LYS A 153 33.80 28.59 -1.26
N LYS A 154 34.89 28.55 -2.03
CA LYS A 154 35.81 29.69 -2.17
C LYS A 154 35.16 30.75 -3.04
#